data_AF-A0A6B3F4C3-F1
#
_entry.id   AF-A0A6B3F4C3-F1
#
_cell.length_a   1.000
_cell.length_b   1.000
_cell.length_c   1.000
_cell.angle_alpha   90.00
_cell.angle_beta   90.00
_cell.angle_gamma   90.00
#
_symmetry.space_group_name_H-M   'P 1'
#
loop_
_entity.id
_entity.type
_entity.pdbx_description
1 polymer ?
#
loop_
_entity_poly.entity_id
_entity_poly.type
_entity_poly.pdbx_seq_one_letter_code
_entity_poly.pdbx_strand_id
1 'polypeptide(L)'
;REEPGAEALRREAARLRAVALEAMFRAELLTESEELAAAGRRALKDTDRMDLARTREELAEPRTRSREAVYTYVAAARGWVPGAAG
;
A
#
# COMPACT_ATOMS: atom_id res chain seq x y z
N ARG A 1 -23.62 4.53 13.69
CA ARG A 1 -22.78 3.33 13.47
C ARG A 1 -21.87 3.23 14.67
N GLU A 2 -21.86 2.10 15.37
CA GLU A 2 -20.83 1.84 16.39
C GLU A 2 -19.46 1.85 15.71
N GLU A 3 -18.46 2.46 16.36
CA GLU A 3 -17.10 2.38 15.85
C GLU A 3 -16.59 0.94 15.98
N PRO A 4 -15.98 0.39 14.93
CA PRO A 4 -15.39 -0.94 15.00
C PRO A 4 -14.32 -0.96 16.10
N GLY A 5 -14.44 -1.92 17.02
CA GLY A 5 -13.44 -2.13 18.06
C GLY A 5 -12.05 -2.42 17.47
N ALA A 6 -10.99 -2.16 18.25
CA ALA A 6 -9.60 -2.29 17.80
C ALA A 6 -9.28 -3.64 17.14
N GLU A 7 -9.87 -4.73 17.63
CA GLU A 7 -9.70 -6.06 17.06
C GLU A 7 -10.30 -6.20 15.64
N ALA A 8 -11.47 -5.61 15.40
CA ALA A 8 -12.07 -5.60 14.06
C ALA A 8 -11.22 -4.78 13.08
N LEU A 9 -10.66 -3.66 13.53
CA LEU A 9 -9.74 -2.84 12.74
C LEU A 9 -8.45 -3.59 12.38
N ARG A 10 -7.85 -4.32 13.34
CA ARG A 10 -6.66 -5.14 13.08
C ARG A 10 -6.91 -6.24 12.06
N ARG A 11 -8.04 -6.95 12.18
CA ARG A 11 -8.41 -7.98 11.20
C ARG A 11 -8.63 -7.40 9.81
N GLU A 12 -9.30 -6.26 9.73
CA GLU A 12 -9.54 -5.59 8.45
C GLU A 12 -8.23 -5.10 7.82
N ALA A 13 -7.31 -4.54 8.62
CA ALA A 13 -5.97 -4.16 8.15
C ALA A 13 -5.19 -5.38 7.60
N ALA A 14 -5.20 -6.50 8.32
CA ALA A 14 -4.56 -7.74 7.86
C ALA A 14 -5.19 -8.26 6.56
N ARG A 15 -6.52 -8.21 6.43
CA ARG A 15 -7.25 -8.60 5.21
C ARG A 15 -6.85 -7.72 4.02
N LEU A 16 -6.86 -6.40 4.20
CA LEU A 16 -6.47 -5.45 3.16
C LEU A 16 -5.00 -5.64 2.74
N ARG A 17 -4.12 -5.93 3.71
CA ARG A 17 -2.72 -6.24 3.43
C ARG A 17 -2.56 -7.49 2.57
N ALA A 18 -3.31 -8.55 2.85
CA ALA A 18 -3.30 -9.76 2.03
C ALA A 18 -3.76 -9.48 0.59
N VAL A 19 -4.84 -8.70 0.43
CA VAL A 19 -5.34 -8.28 -0.88
C VAL A 19 -4.28 -7.45 -1.64
N ALA A 20 -3.59 -6.54 -0.97
CA ALA A 20 -2.54 -5.74 -1.59
C ALA A 20 -1.36 -6.60 -2.09
N LEU A 21 -0.93 -7.59 -1.30
CA LEU A 21 0.09 -8.55 -1.71
C LEU A 21 -0.32 -9.37 -2.93
N GLU A 22 -1.55 -9.88 -2.94
CA GLU A 22 -2.10 -10.65 -4.06
C GLU A 22 -2.18 -9.80 -5.34
N ALA A 23 -2.62 -8.54 -5.22
CA ALA A 23 -2.66 -7.60 -6.34
C ALA A 23 -1.25 -7.29 -6.87
N MET A 24 -0.28 -7.06 -5.98
CA MET A 24 1.12 -6.82 -6.36
C MET A 24 1.70 -8.03 -7.09
N PHE A 25 1.51 -9.24 -6.57
CA PHE A 25 1.96 -10.47 -7.22
C PHE A 25 1.36 -10.63 -8.63
N ARG A 26 0.06 -10.36 -8.80
CA ARG A 26 -0.58 -10.36 -10.12
C ARG A 26 0.01 -9.30 -11.06
N ALA A 27 0.29 -8.11 -10.57
CA ALA A 27 0.92 -7.05 -11.36
C ALA A 27 2.34 -7.46 -11.81
N GLU A 28 3.12 -8.09 -10.93
CA GLU A 28 4.45 -8.63 -11.25
C GLU A 28 4.35 -9.70 -12.36
N LEU A 29 3.39 -10.62 -12.28
CA LEU A 29 3.17 -11.66 -13.30
C LEU A 29 2.74 -11.10 -14.67
N LEU A 30 1.98 -10.00 -14.69
CA LEU A 30 1.41 -9.46 -15.93
C LEU A 30 2.30 -8.45 -16.65
N THR A 31 3.23 -7.81 -15.93
CA THR A 31 4.02 -6.69 -16.45
C THR A 31 5.51 -7.00 -16.57
N GLU A 32 6.02 -7.98 -15.80
CA GLU A 32 7.45 -8.27 -15.64
C GLU A 32 8.30 -7.00 -15.31
N SER A 33 7.67 -5.94 -14.81
CA SER A 33 8.31 -4.65 -14.56
C SER A 33 8.99 -4.65 -13.18
N GLU A 34 10.32 -4.71 -13.17
CA GLU A 34 11.12 -4.60 -11.94
C GLU A 34 10.85 -3.28 -11.19
N GLU A 35 10.64 -2.19 -11.92
CA GLU A 35 10.34 -0.88 -11.34
C GLU A 35 8.99 -0.85 -10.63
N LEU A 36 7.93 -1.39 -11.26
CA LEU A 36 6.61 -1.50 -10.65
C LEU A 36 6.64 -2.39 -9.40
N ALA A 37 7.36 -3.51 -9.49
CA ALA A 37 7.57 -4.44 -8.40
C ALA A 37 8.30 -3.77 -7.21
N ALA A 38 9.35 -3.00 -7.49
CA ALA A 38 10.09 -2.25 -6.48
C ALA A 38 9.23 -1.15 -5.82
N ALA A 39 8.44 -0.43 -6.61
CA ALA A 39 7.52 0.59 -6.11
C ALA A 39 6.44 -0.02 -5.19
N GLY A 40 5.85 -1.16 -5.57
CA GLY A 40 4.85 -1.88 -4.77
C GLY A 40 5.42 -2.36 -3.43
N ARG A 41 6.61 -2.99 -3.46
CA ARG A 41 7.31 -3.43 -2.24
C ARG A 41 7.64 -2.27 -1.31
N ARG A 42 8.04 -1.12 -1.86
CA ARG A 42 8.31 0.09 -1.07
C ARG A 42 7.04 0.62 -0.41
N ALA A 43 5.93 0.69 -1.14
CA ALA A 43 4.64 1.15 -0.61
C ALA A 43 4.13 0.28 0.55
N LEU A 44 4.27 -1.04 0.45
CA LEU A 44 3.94 -1.96 1.54
C LEU A 44 4.85 -1.74 2.76
N LYS A 45 6.17 -1.66 2.56
CA LYS A 45 7.12 -1.44 3.64
C LYS A 45 6.88 -0.13 4.40
N ASP A 46 6.60 0.95 3.68
CA ASP A 46 6.36 2.26 4.30
C ASP A 46 5.00 2.30 5.01
N THR A 47 4.03 1.48 4.58
CA THR A 47 2.75 1.28 5.30
C THR A 47 2.94 0.45 6.57
N ASP A 48 3.66 -0.68 6.49
CA ASP A 48 3.95 -1.55 7.64
C ASP A 48 4.73 -0.79 8.75
N ARG A 49 5.56 0.20 8.38
CA ARG A 49 6.27 1.06 9.36
C ARG A 49 5.36 1.91 10.23
N MET A 50 4.12 2.17 9.82
CA MET A 50 3.18 2.97 10.61
C MET A 50 2.87 2.30 11.95
N ASP A 51 2.92 0.96 12.02
CA ASP A 51 2.70 0.19 13.25
C ASP A 51 3.80 0.38 14.30
N LEU A 52 4.94 0.98 13.94
CA LEU A 52 6.04 1.27 14.85
C LEU A 52 5.84 2.59 15.63
N ALA A 53 4.96 3.47 15.15
CA ALA A 53 4.70 4.75 15.79
C ALA A 53 3.89 4.55 17.09
N ARG A 54 4.41 5.08 18.19
CA ARG A 54 3.76 5.04 19.51
C ARG A 54 2.95 6.30 19.80
N THR A 55 3.22 7.37 19.06
CA THR A 55 2.51 8.64 19.18
C THR A 55 1.97 9.13 17.83
N ARG A 56 1.00 10.04 17.87
CA ARG A 56 0.48 10.68 16.66
C ARG A 56 1.54 11.52 15.93
N GLU A 57 2.46 12.11 16.68
CA GLU A 57 3.54 12.92 16.12
C GLU A 57 4.56 12.04 15.38
N GLU A 58 4.93 10.90 15.97
CA GLU A 58 5.76 9.87 15.31
C GLU A 58 5.10 9.30 14.06
N LEU A 59 3.76 9.30 13.97
CA LEU A 59 3.02 8.81 12.82
C LEU A 59 3.03 9.77 11.63
N ALA A 60 3.31 11.06 11.84
CA ALA A 60 3.17 12.08 10.80
C ALA A 60 4.07 11.84 9.58
N GLU A 61 5.34 11.51 9.82
CA GLU A 61 6.32 11.24 8.76
C GLU A 61 6.08 9.88 8.07
N PRO A 62 5.91 8.74 8.77
CA PRO A 62 5.52 7.47 8.16
C PRO A 62 4.25 7.56 7.32
N ARG A 63 3.22 8.27 7.79
CA ARG A 63 1.98 8.48 7.04
C ARG A 63 2.21 9.22 5.72
N THR A 64 3.05 10.25 5.75
CA THR A 64 3.38 11.03 4.54
C THR A 64 4.14 10.16 3.54
N ARG A 65 5.15 9.42 3.99
CA ARG A 65 5.93 8.50 3.16
C ARG A 65 5.09 7.36 2.56
N SER A 66 4.25 6.72 3.37
CA SER A 66 3.33 5.68 2.91
C SER A 66 2.43 6.22 1.80
N ARG A 67 1.84 7.41 2.00
CA ARG A 67 1.00 8.06 0.98
C ARG A 67 1.75 8.32 -0.32
N GLU A 68 2.95 8.89 -0.26
CA GLU A 68 3.79 9.15 -1.44
C GLU A 68 4.18 7.87 -2.18
N ALA A 69 4.53 6.81 -1.44
CA ALA A 69 4.88 5.53 -2.02
C ALA A 69 3.68 4.85 -2.72
N VAL A 70 2.48 4.93 -2.13
CA VAL A 70 1.24 4.46 -2.77
C VAL A 70 0.96 5.23 -4.07
N TYR A 71 1.06 6.56 -4.05
CA TYR A 71 0.86 7.37 -5.26
C TYR A 71 1.88 7.03 -6.35
N THR A 72 3.13 6.85 -5.98
CA THR A 72 4.20 6.43 -6.91
C THR A 72 3.87 5.09 -7.55
N TYR A 73 3.46 4.09 -6.75
CA TYR A 73 3.06 2.79 -7.27
C TYR A 73 1.86 2.88 -8.22
N VAL A 74 0.81 3.62 -7.85
CA VAL A 74 -0.37 3.80 -8.70
C VAL A 74 -0.02 4.51 -10.00
N ALA A 75 0.84 5.53 -9.97
CA ALA A 75 1.30 6.23 -11.16
C ALA A 75 2.07 5.29 -12.09
N ALA A 76 2.98 4.46 -11.55
CA ALA A 76 3.70 3.44 -12.32
C ALA A 76 2.74 2.40 -12.91
N ALA A 77 1.75 1.93 -12.14
CA ALA A 77 0.79 0.92 -12.58
C ALA A 77 -0.10 1.39 -13.74
N ARG A 78 -0.42 2.69 -13.83
CA ARG A 78 -1.27 3.25 -14.89
C ARG A 78 -0.73 3.01 -16.30
N GLY A 79 0.60 2.95 -16.47
CA GLY A 79 1.22 2.63 -17.76
C GLY A 79 0.89 1.23 -18.27
N TRP A 80 0.43 0.33 -17.39
CA TRP A 80 0.17 -1.07 -17.66
C TRP A 80 -1.32 -1.43 -17.71
N VAL A 81 -2.21 -0.50 -17.36
CA VAL A 81 -3.66 -0.71 -17.40
C VAL A 81 -4.23 -0.03 -18.65
N PRO A 82 -4.67 -0.79 -19.67
CA PRO A 82 -5.30 -0.21 -20.86
C PRO A 82 -6.49 0.66 -20.47
N GLY A 83 -6.48 1.93 -20.89
CA GLY A 83 -7.55 2.90 -20.58
C GLY A 83 -7.42 3.65 -19.25
N ALA A 84 -6.35 3.44 -18.47
CA ALA A 84 -6.07 4.20 -17.24
C ALA A 84 -5.17 5.44 -17.45
N ALA A 85 -4.57 5.58 -18.64
CA ALA A 85 -3.92 6.80 -19.08
C ALA A 85 -5.00 7.78 -19.57
N GLY A 86 -5.52 8.57 -18.64
CA GLY A 86 -6.30 9.78 -18.95
C GLY A 86 -5.37 10.96 -19.14
#